data_AF-A0A8T7JB63-F1
#
_entry.id   AF-A0A8T7JB63-F1
#
_cell.length_a   1.000
_cell.length_b   1.000
_cell.length_c   1.000
_cell.angle_alpha   90.00
_cell.angle_beta   90.00
_cell.angle_gamma   90.00
#
_symmetry.space_group_name_H-M   'P 1'
#
loop_
_entity.id
_entity.type
_entity.pdbx_description
1 polymer ?
#
loop_
_entity_poly.entity_id
_entity_poly.type
_entity_poly.pdbx_seq_one_letter_code
_entity_poly.pdbx_strand_id
1 'polypeptide(L)'
;MASLEAFNEEYYQQAIEELESGMFSEALWSKALAKADFDKTKAKGKYVDLRVQQLAEAVKAEEELQATEAHHDLLQQENAQLDSEVASLKTEYSSMVISNSLGFGIQVLAIAVSVGIMLPDWWWGLVAAFALYAMTMIPFIRLVPFFVMPVAFAYVAYEIGGGFSPTAANWSAGLVLLALFGVNHEIYNKLKDIERM
;
A
#
# COMPACT_ATOMS: atom_id res chain seq x y z
N MET A 1 3.06 -27.11 -32.49
CA MET A 1 2.11 -27.05 -33.61
C MET A 1 1.53 -28.41 -33.99
N ALA A 2 2.24 -29.54 -33.81
CA ALA A 2 1.70 -30.88 -34.08
C ALA A 2 0.55 -31.33 -33.15
N SER A 3 0.32 -30.67 -32.01
CA SER A 3 -0.73 -31.07 -31.05
C SER A 3 -2.15 -30.74 -31.54
N LEU A 4 -2.35 -29.64 -32.26
CA LEU A 4 -3.69 -29.16 -32.66
C LEU A 4 -4.34 -30.02 -33.75
N GLU A 5 -3.54 -30.63 -34.62
CA GLU A 5 -4.04 -31.55 -35.66
C GLU A 5 -4.39 -32.92 -35.08
N ALA A 6 -3.58 -33.45 -34.15
CA ALA A 6 -3.83 -34.72 -33.47
C ALA A 6 -5.10 -34.69 -32.60
N PHE A 7 -5.33 -33.59 -31.87
CA PHE A 7 -6.58 -33.39 -31.10
C PHE A 7 -7.82 -33.40 -31.99
N ASN A 8 -7.70 -32.94 -33.23
CA ASN A 8 -8.81 -32.89 -34.16
C ASN A 8 -9.25 -34.31 -34.56
N GLU A 9 -8.29 -35.19 -34.88
CA GLU A 9 -8.58 -36.58 -35.27
C GLU A 9 -9.27 -37.37 -34.15
N GLU A 10 -8.83 -37.23 -32.90
CA GLU A 10 -9.45 -37.90 -31.75
C GLU A 10 -10.90 -37.44 -31.53
N TYR A 11 -11.19 -36.14 -31.65
CA TYR A 11 -12.56 -35.63 -31.52
C TYR A 11 -13.47 -36.09 -32.66
N TYR A 12 -12.93 -36.14 -33.89
CA TYR A 12 -13.67 -36.67 -35.02
C TYR A 12 -14.00 -38.14 -34.82
N GLN A 13 -13.03 -38.94 -34.35
CA GLN A 13 -13.25 -40.34 -34.05
C GLN A 13 -14.29 -40.54 -32.95
N GLN A 14 -14.18 -39.81 -31.84
CA GLN A 14 -15.15 -39.85 -30.75
C GLN A 14 -16.57 -39.50 -31.24
N ALA A 15 -16.71 -38.44 -32.05
CA ALA A 15 -18.00 -38.01 -32.58
C ALA A 15 -18.62 -39.05 -33.53
N ILE A 16 -17.80 -39.77 -34.30
CA ILE A 16 -18.25 -40.88 -35.16
C ILE A 16 -18.70 -42.07 -34.30
N GLU A 17 -17.91 -42.45 -33.30
CA GLU A 17 -18.24 -43.56 -32.39
C GLU A 17 -19.54 -43.30 -31.60
N GLU A 18 -19.79 -42.07 -31.14
CA GLU A 18 -21.06 -41.66 -30.53
C GLU A 18 -22.25 -41.86 -31.48
N LEU A 19 -22.05 -41.54 -32.76
CA LEU A 19 -23.09 -41.63 -33.77
C LEU A 19 -23.36 -43.08 -34.21
N GLU A 20 -22.31 -43.92 -34.28
CA GLU A 20 -22.41 -45.35 -34.59
C GLU A 20 -22.98 -46.17 -33.43
N SER A 21 -22.60 -45.84 -32.20
CA SER A 21 -23.12 -46.48 -30.98
C SER A 21 -24.57 -46.08 -30.66
N GLY A 22 -25.10 -45.03 -31.30
CA GLY A 22 -26.43 -44.50 -31.01
C GLY A 22 -26.52 -43.73 -29.69
N MET A 23 -25.39 -43.47 -29.02
CA MET A 23 -25.31 -42.72 -27.77
C MET A 23 -24.96 -41.25 -28.01
N PHE A 24 -25.69 -40.62 -28.93
CA PHE A 24 -25.46 -39.22 -29.30
C PHE A 24 -26.42 -38.27 -28.58
N SER A 25 -26.04 -36.99 -28.48
CA SER A 25 -26.92 -35.96 -27.92
C SER A 25 -28.11 -35.70 -28.86
N GLU A 26 -29.32 -36.03 -28.43
CA GLU A 26 -30.55 -35.79 -29.20
C GLU A 26 -30.76 -34.31 -29.56
N ALA A 27 -30.36 -33.41 -28.66
CA ALA A 27 -30.44 -31.97 -28.89
C ALA A 27 -29.46 -31.51 -29.99
N LEU A 28 -28.23 -32.05 -29.99
CA LEU A 28 -27.23 -31.74 -31.01
C LEU A 28 -27.61 -32.35 -32.36
N TRP A 29 -28.16 -33.56 -32.34
CA TRP A 29 -28.70 -34.23 -33.52
C TRP A 29 -29.87 -33.48 -34.14
N SER A 30 -30.81 -32.98 -33.32
CA SER A 30 -31.92 -32.15 -33.79
C SER A 30 -31.42 -30.86 -34.45
N LYS A 31 -30.38 -30.22 -33.90
CA LYS A 31 -29.71 -29.08 -34.53
C LYS A 31 -29.05 -29.45 -35.86
N ALA A 32 -28.39 -30.60 -35.93
CA ALA A 32 -27.75 -31.09 -37.14
C ALA A 32 -28.78 -31.40 -38.24
N LEU A 33 -29.91 -32.03 -37.89
CA LEU A 33 -31.04 -32.28 -38.80
C LEU A 33 -31.64 -30.98 -39.33
N ALA A 34 -31.89 -30.01 -38.46
CA ALA A 34 -32.42 -28.71 -38.88
C ALA A 34 -31.47 -27.98 -39.84
N LYS A 35 -30.15 -28.10 -39.63
CA LYS A 35 -29.12 -27.54 -40.53
C LYS A 35 -28.93 -28.33 -41.83
N ALA A 36 -29.48 -29.54 -41.92
CA ALA A 36 -29.34 -30.45 -43.04
C ALA A 36 -30.65 -30.62 -43.83
N ASP A 37 -31.62 -29.71 -43.69
CA ASP A 37 -32.94 -29.78 -44.32
C ASP A 37 -33.65 -31.12 -44.07
N PHE A 38 -33.46 -31.68 -42.86
CA PHE A 38 -33.98 -33.00 -42.45
C PHE A 38 -33.47 -34.19 -43.27
N ASP A 39 -32.43 -34.02 -44.09
CA ASP A 39 -31.72 -35.12 -44.75
C ASP A 39 -30.79 -35.82 -43.75
N LYS A 40 -31.13 -37.06 -43.40
CA LYS A 40 -30.38 -37.85 -42.41
C LYS A 40 -28.92 -38.08 -42.80
N THR A 41 -28.61 -38.20 -44.08
CA THR A 41 -27.24 -38.47 -44.54
C THR A 41 -26.37 -37.23 -44.36
N LYS A 42 -26.90 -36.06 -44.73
CA LYS A 42 -26.23 -34.76 -44.52
C LYS A 42 -26.15 -34.39 -43.03
N ALA A 43 -27.16 -34.77 -42.25
CA ALA A 43 -27.21 -34.50 -40.82
C ALA A 43 -26.10 -35.24 -40.04
N LYS A 44 -25.69 -36.44 -40.47
CA LYS A 44 -24.56 -37.16 -39.85
C LYS A 44 -23.26 -36.35 -39.90
N GLY A 45 -22.90 -35.83 -41.08
CA GLY A 45 -21.72 -34.98 -41.21
C GLY A 45 -21.84 -33.71 -40.36
N LYS A 46 -23.01 -33.06 -40.36
CA LYS A 46 -23.26 -31.87 -39.54
C LYS A 46 -23.24 -32.14 -38.03
N TYR A 47 -23.64 -33.32 -37.58
CA TYR A 47 -23.53 -33.71 -36.18
C TYR A 47 -22.07 -33.81 -35.76
N VAL A 48 -21.26 -34.52 -36.55
CA VAL A 48 -19.84 -34.73 -36.28
C VAL A 48 -19.12 -33.38 -36.18
N ASP A 49 -19.33 -32.47 -37.14
CA ASP A 49 -18.75 -31.11 -37.09
C ASP A 49 -19.13 -30.35 -35.81
N LEU A 50 -20.41 -30.37 -35.44
CA LEU A 50 -20.88 -29.68 -34.23
C LEU A 50 -20.34 -30.32 -32.96
N ARG A 51 -20.16 -31.63 -32.94
CA ARG A 51 -19.66 -32.36 -31.77
C ARG A 51 -18.18 -32.11 -31.56
N VAL A 52 -17.38 -32.14 -32.63
CA VAL A 52 -15.97 -31.77 -32.60
C VAL A 52 -15.80 -30.33 -32.10
N GLN A 53 -16.62 -29.41 -32.59
CA GLN A 53 -16.61 -28.03 -32.11
C GLN A 53 -16.89 -27.94 -30.60
N GLN A 54 -17.91 -28.66 -30.11
CA GLN A 54 -18.19 -28.69 -28.66
C GLN A 54 -17.05 -29.26 -27.83
N LEU A 55 -16.39 -30.32 -28.29
CA LEU A 55 -15.26 -30.94 -27.58
C LEU A 55 -14.06 -29.99 -27.56
N ALA A 56 -13.75 -29.35 -28.68
CA ALA A 56 -12.66 -28.37 -28.77
C ALA A 56 -12.92 -27.14 -27.88
N GLU A 57 -14.17 -26.63 -27.87
CA GLU A 57 -14.56 -25.52 -27.00
C GLU A 57 -14.49 -25.89 -25.51
N ALA A 58 -14.85 -27.12 -25.15
CA ALA A 58 -14.76 -27.60 -23.77
C ALA A 58 -13.32 -27.68 -23.27
N VAL A 59 -12.40 -28.21 -24.08
CA VAL A 59 -10.97 -28.26 -23.71
C VAL A 59 -10.37 -26.87 -23.61
N LYS A 60 -10.70 -25.98 -24.54
CA LYS A 60 -10.23 -24.60 -24.48
C LYS A 60 -10.75 -23.88 -23.22
N ALA A 61 -12.01 -24.08 -22.86
CA ALA A 61 -12.58 -23.51 -21.64
C ALA A 61 -11.89 -24.04 -20.38
N GLU A 62 -11.54 -25.33 -20.35
CA GLU A 62 -10.79 -25.94 -19.26
C GLU A 62 -9.37 -25.34 -19.15
N GLU A 63 -8.66 -25.18 -20.27
CA GLU A 63 -7.34 -24.52 -20.28
C GLU A 63 -7.41 -23.07 -19.79
N GLU A 64 -8.45 -22.32 -20.21
CA GLU A 64 -8.69 -20.95 -19.76
C GLU A 64 -9.00 -20.89 -18.25
N LEU A 65 -9.77 -21.84 -17.73
CA LEU A 65 -10.04 -21.96 -16.29
C LEU A 65 -8.75 -22.24 -15.51
N GLN A 66 -7.95 -23.20 -15.94
CA GLN A 66 -6.67 -23.53 -15.28
C GLN A 66 -5.70 -22.34 -15.32
N ALA A 67 -5.62 -21.61 -16.43
CA ALA A 67 -4.82 -20.40 -16.53
C ALA A 67 -5.32 -19.30 -15.58
N THR A 68 -6.63 -19.17 -15.43
CA THR A 68 -7.26 -18.20 -14.53
C THR A 68 -7.02 -18.55 -13.07
N GLU A 69 -7.14 -19.83 -12.70
CA GLU A 69 -6.84 -20.34 -11.36
C GLU A 69 -5.36 -20.12 -11.00
N ALA A 70 -4.44 -20.48 -11.89
CA ALA A 70 -3.02 -20.24 -11.70
C ALA A 70 -2.70 -18.75 -11.52
N HIS A 71 -3.35 -17.86 -12.28
CA HIS A 71 -3.21 -16.42 -12.10
C HIS A 71 -3.76 -15.96 -10.74
N HIS A 72 -4.91 -16.49 -10.31
CA HIS A 72 -5.51 -16.14 -9.04
C HIS A 72 -4.62 -16.55 -7.86
N ASP A 73 -4.00 -17.72 -7.91
CA ASP A 73 -3.05 -18.18 -6.90
C ASP A 73 -1.80 -17.28 -6.81
N LEU A 74 -1.29 -16.80 -7.95
CA LEU A 74 -0.19 -15.83 -7.98
C LEU A 74 -0.59 -14.50 -7.32
N LEU A 75 -1.79 -14.00 -7.60
CA LEU A 75 -2.29 -12.76 -6.97
C LEU A 75 -2.49 -12.92 -5.46
N GLN A 76 -2.93 -14.10 -5.00
CA GLN A 76 -3.01 -14.39 -3.57
C GLN A 76 -1.64 -14.41 -2.91
N GLN A 77 -0.64 -14.97 -3.58
CA GLN A 77 0.73 -14.98 -3.09
C GLN A 77 1.31 -13.56 -3.00
N GLU A 78 1.09 -12.73 -4.01
CA GLU A 78 1.52 -11.32 -4.03
C GLU A 78 0.84 -10.52 -2.90
N ASN A 79 -0.47 -10.69 -2.70
CA ASN A 79 -1.18 -10.04 -1.60
C ASN A 79 -0.65 -10.47 -0.22
N ALA A 80 -0.36 -11.77 -0.03
CA ALA A 80 0.23 -12.25 1.22
C ALA A 80 1.64 -11.69 1.47
N GLN A 81 2.43 -11.48 0.41
CA GLN A 81 3.73 -10.82 0.51
C GLN A 81 3.57 -9.34 0.89
N LEU A 82 2.67 -8.61 0.23
CA LEU A 82 2.39 -7.21 0.55
C LEU A 82 1.91 -7.05 1.99
N ASP A 83 1.05 -7.92 2.48
CA ASP A 83 0.60 -7.91 3.88
C ASP A 83 1.76 -8.09 4.86
N SER A 84 2.72 -8.97 4.53
CA SER A 84 3.92 -9.17 5.33
C SER A 84 4.86 -7.96 5.32
N GLU A 85 4.99 -7.31 4.16
CA GLU A 85 5.80 -6.09 3.99
C GLU A 85 5.20 -4.95 4.80
N VAL A 86 3.89 -4.71 4.68
CA VAL A 86 3.16 -3.70 5.46
C VAL A 86 3.30 -3.96 6.96
N ALA A 87 3.23 -5.22 7.40
CA ALA A 87 3.42 -5.56 8.81
C ALA A 87 4.86 -5.25 9.30
N SER A 88 5.87 -5.50 8.47
CA SER A 88 7.27 -5.19 8.79
C SER A 88 7.49 -3.68 8.87
N LEU A 89 7.00 -2.92 7.89
CA LEU A 89 7.08 -1.46 7.83
C LEU A 89 6.37 -0.80 9.01
N LYS A 90 5.19 -1.30 9.38
CA LYS A 90 4.46 -0.81 10.55
C LYS A 90 5.24 -1.03 11.85
N THR A 91 5.93 -2.16 11.96
CA THR A 91 6.76 -2.49 13.12
C THR A 91 8.00 -1.60 13.17
N GLU A 92 8.68 -1.43 12.03
CA GLU A 92 9.82 -0.53 11.89
C GLU A 92 9.43 0.92 12.23
N TYR A 93 8.35 1.43 11.65
CA TYR A 93 7.84 2.76 11.92
C TYR A 93 7.48 2.95 13.39
N SER A 94 6.78 1.99 14.01
CA SER A 94 6.46 2.02 15.44
C SER A 94 7.73 2.13 16.30
N SER A 95 8.78 1.37 15.98
CA SER A 95 10.06 1.44 16.69
C SER A 95 10.79 2.78 16.51
N MET A 96 10.74 3.36 15.31
CA MET A 96 11.29 4.68 15.03
C MET A 96 10.53 5.78 15.78
N VAL A 97 9.20 5.72 15.83
CA VAL A 97 8.37 6.68 16.57
C VAL A 97 8.64 6.59 18.07
N ILE A 98 8.72 5.37 18.64
CA ILE A 98 8.99 5.16 20.06
C ILE A 98 10.39 5.68 20.43
N SER A 99 11.43 5.34 19.67
CA SER A 99 12.79 5.81 19.93
C SER A 99 12.92 7.34 19.85
N ASN A 100 12.33 7.96 18.82
CA ASN A 100 12.34 9.42 18.68
C ASN A 100 11.56 10.12 19.80
N SER A 101 10.40 9.57 20.22
CA SER A 101 9.61 10.13 21.33
C SER A 101 10.32 10.06 22.68
N LEU A 102 11.04 8.97 22.97
CA LEU A 102 11.85 8.83 24.19
C LEU A 102 13.00 9.84 24.22
N GLY A 103 13.72 9.99 23.11
CA GLY A 103 14.79 10.99 22.99
C GLY A 103 14.26 12.41 23.19
N PHE A 104 13.11 12.72 22.60
CA PHE A 104 12.45 14.02 22.77
C PHE A 104 12.01 14.27 24.22
N GLY A 105 11.43 13.27 24.89
CA GLY A 105 11.03 13.36 26.30
C GLY A 105 12.21 13.65 27.22
N ILE A 106 13.35 13.00 26.99
CA ILE A 106 14.59 13.25 27.74
C ILE A 106 15.10 14.67 27.51
N GLN A 107 15.06 15.18 26.27
CA GLN A 107 15.48 16.55 25.95
C GLN A 107 14.59 17.59 26.64
N VAL A 108 13.26 17.41 26.62
CA VAL A 108 12.31 18.30 27.32
C VAL A 108 12.57 18.29 28.82
N LEU A 109 12.80 17.13 29.42
CA LEU A 109 13.14 17.01 30.84
C LEU A 109 14.47 17.71 31.18
N ALA A 110 15.50 17.54 30.36
CA ALA A 110 16.79 18.19 30.56
C ALA A 110 16.69 19.73 30.51
N ILE A 111 15.90 20.26 29.56
CA ILE A 111 15.62 21.70 29.47
C ILE A 111 14.84 22.18 30.70
N ALA A 112 13.80 21.46 31.09
CA ALA A 112 12.99 21.81 32.26
C ALA A 112 13.79 21.85 33.56
N VAL A 113 14.69 20.88 33.78
CA VAL A 113 15.62 20.86 34.92
C VAL A 113 16.55 22.06 34.86
N SER A 114 17.11 22.36 33.67
CA SER A 114 18.03 23.48 33.48
C SER A 114 17.37 24.83 33.78
N VAL A 115 16.12 25.03 33.33
CA VAL A 115 15.33 26.25 33.59
C VAL A 115 14.89 26.33 35.05
N GLY A 116 14.48 25.21 35.64
CA GLY A 116 14.03 25.15 37.04
C GLY A 116 15.12 25.52 38.04
N ILE A 117 16.40 25.22 37.75
CA ILE A 117 17.54 25.62 38.58
C ILE A 117 17.75 27.14 38.58
N MET A 118 17.34 27.85 37.52
CA MET A 118 17.53 29.29 37.39
C MET A 118 16.40 30.13 38.00
N LEU A 119 15.23 29.55 38.26
CA LEU A 119 14.09 30.27 38.81
C LEU A 119 14.04 30.15 40.35
N PRO A 120 13.65 31.21 41.08
CA PRO A 120 13.55 31.18 42.55
C PRO A 120 12.57 30.11 43.07
N ASP A 121 11.60 29.74 42.24
CA ASP A 121 10.49 28.86 42.54
C ASP A 121 10.46 27.66 41.59
N TRP A 122 10.98 26.51 42.06
CA TRP A 122 11.15 25.28 41.28
C TRP A 122 9.85 24.69 40.71
N TRP A 123 8.69 25.01 41.30
CA TRP A 123 7.38 24.49 40.87
C TRP A 123 6.93 25.03 39.50
N TRP A 124 7.33 26.24 39.13
CA TRP A 124 7.06 26.78 37.78
C TRP A 124 7.77 25.98 36.69
N GLY A 125 8.95 25.43 36.99
CA GLY A 125 9.66 24.52 36.08
C GLY A 125 8.85 23.25 35.78
N LEU A 126 8.18 22.69 36.79
CA LEU A 126 7.30 21.52 36.61
C LEU A 126 6.06 21.85 35.78
N VAL A 127 5.44 23.01 35.98
CA VAL A 127 4.28 23.45 35.19
C VAL A 127 4.68 23.63 33.71
N ALA A 128 5.83 24.27 33.45
CA ALA A 128 6.35 24.43 32.09
C ALA A 128 6.70 23.08 31.43
N ALA A 129 7.32 22.16 32.18
CA ALA A 129 7.64 20.82 31.69
C ALA A 129 6.38 20.02 31.33
N PHE A 130 5.36 20.08 32.19
CA PHE A 130 4.08 19.41 31.96
C PHE A 130 3.33 20.01 30.76
N ALA A 131 3.35 21.33 30.61
CA ALA A 131 2.75 22.00 29.45
C ALA A 131 3.44 21.59 28.13
N LEU A 132 4.77 21.55 28.09
CA LEU A 132 5.53 21.07 26.93
C LEU A 132 5.24 19.60 26.61
N TYR A 133 5.18 18.74 27.64
CA TYR A 133 4.81 17.33 27.48
C TYR A 133 3.38 17.18 26.93
N ALA A 134 2.40 17.88 27.51
CA ALA A 134 1.01 17.84 27.06
C ALA A 134 0.85 18.33 25.61
N MET A 135 1.61 19.35 25.19
CA MET A 135 1.63 19.82 23.80
C MET A 135 2.10 18.76 22.80
N THR A 136 2.95 17.82 23.23
CA THR A 136 3.46 16.76 22.35
C THR A 136 2.51 15.58 22.19
N MET A 137 1.60 15.39 23.14
CA MET A 137 0.61 14.30 23.14
C MET A 137 -0.62 14.61 22.29
N ILE A 138 -0.93 15.88 22.03
CA ILE A 138 -2.10 16.27 21.23
C ILE A 138 -1.70 16.34 19.75
N PRO A 139 -2.24 15.48 18.86
CA PRO A 139 -1.81 15.39 17.47
C PRO A 139 -2.03 16.68 16.67
N PHE A 140 -3.09 17.44 16.99
CA PHE A 140 -3.36 18.76 16.40
C PHE A 140 -2.37 19.84 16.84
N ILE A 141 -1.70 19.64 17.99
CA ILE A 141 -0.69 20.54 18.52
C ILE A 141 0.70 20.14 18.02
N ARG A 142 0.90 19.01 17.33
CA ARG A 142 2.22 18.63 16.81
C ARG A 142 2.86 19.68 15.90
N LEU A 143 2.08 20.49 15.20
CA LEU A 143 2.57 21.61 14.40
C LEU A 143 2.92 22.86 15.24
N VAL A 144 2.35 23.01 16.43
CA VAL A 144 2.55 24.20 17.27
C VAL A 144 4.00 24.32 17.75
N PRO A 145 4.70 23.27 18.22
CA PRO A 145 6.14 23.34 18.49
C PRO A 145 6.96 23.81 17.29
N PHE A 146 6.57 23.44 16.05
CA PHE A 146 7.29 23.88 14.84
C PHE A 146 7.26 25.39 14.63
N PHE A 147 6.25 26.10 15.15
CA PHE A 147 6.13 27.55 15.03
C PHE A 147 6.45 28.29 16.33
N VAL A 148 6.12 27.72 17.49
CA VAL A 148 6.29 28.37 18.80
C VAL A 148 7.72 28.23 19.31
N MET A 149 8.38 27.09 19.11
CA MET A 149 9.76 26.90 19.59
C MET A 149 10.76 27.83 18.90
N PRO A 150 10.75 28.01 17.56
CA PRO A 150 11.66 28.95 16.91
C PRO A 150 11.53 30.37 17.44
N VAL A 151 10.30 30.81 17.71
CA VAL A 151 10.02 32.15 18.25
C VAL A 151 10.50 32.26 19.70
N ALA A 152 10.24 31.24 20.54
CA ALA A 152 10.69 31.23 21.92
C ALA A 152 12.23 31.19 22.04
N PHE A 153 12.89 30.33 21.27
CA PHE A 153 14.36 30.26 21.24
C PHE A 153 15.00 31.54 20.68
N ALA A 154 14.38 32.16 19.68
CA ALA A 154 14.84 33.45 19.18
C ALA A 154 14.66 34.58 20.19
N TYR A 155 13.59 34.56 20.97
CA TYR A 155 13.40 35.50 22.08
C TYR A 155 14.48 35.32 23.16
N VAL A 156 14.79 34.09 23.56
CA VAL A 156 15.88 33.82 24.52
C VAL A 156 17.23 34.25 23.95
N ALA A 157 17.50 33.96 22.67
CA ALA A 157 18.73 34.38 21.99
C ALA A 157 18.84 35.91 21.86
N TYR A 158 17.72 36.60 21.69
CA TYR A 158 17.63 38.04 21.69
C TYR A 158 18.04 38.62 23.05
N GLU A 159 17.46 38.12 24.14
CA GLU A 159 17.80 38.58 25.51
C GLU A 159 19.29 38.34 25.84
N ILE A 160 19.83 37.17 25.48
CA ILE A 160 21.25 36.86 25.68
C ILE A 160 22.15 37.79 24.84
N GLY A 161 21.80 38.03 23.58
CA GLY A 161 22.54 38.93 22.70
C GLY A 161 22.44 40.41 23.12
N GLY A 162 21.31 40.79 23.73
CA GLY A 162 21.05 42.14 24.25
C GLY A 162 22.00 42.55 25.37
N GLY A 163 22.54 41.59 26.11
CA GLY A 163 23.62 41.82 27.09
C GLY A 163 24.93 42.33 26.47
N PHE A 164 25.12 42.16 25.16
CA PHE A 164 26.32 42.63 24.43
C PHE A 164 26.05 43.90 23.62
N SER A 165 25.02 43.88 22.76
CA SER A 165 24.54 45.07 22.03
C SER A 165 23.17 44.82 21.40
N PRO A 166 22.39 45.87 21.08
CA PRO A 166 21.11 45.70 20.38
C PRO A 166 21.26 45.03 19.00
N THR A 167 22.38 45.27 18.33
CA THR A 167 22.68 44.64 17.04
C THR A 167 22.96 43.15 17.21
N ALA A 168 23.73 42.76 18.23
CA ALA A 168 24.01 41.35 18.52
C ALA A 168 22.73 40.57 18.87
N ALA A 169 21.79 41.18 19.61
CA ALA A 169 20.48 40.61 19.94
C ALA A 169 19.66 40.23 18.70
N ASN A 170 19.60 41.12 17.71
CA ASN A 170 18.84 40.88 16.48
C ASN A 170 19.47 39.77 15.62
N TRP A 171 20.80 39.72 15.55
CA TRP A 171 21.51 38.69 14.77
C TRP A 171 21.42 37.30 15.39
N SER A 172 21.55 37.19 16.71
CA SER A 172 21.42 35.90 17.42
C SER A 172 20.00 35.33 17.28
N ALA A 173 18.98 36.16 17.44
CA ALA A 173 17.59 35.77 17.24
C ALA A 173 17.30 35.32 15.79
N GLY A 174 17.79 36.07 14.80
CA GLY A 174 17.61 35.77 13.38
C GLY A 174 18.26 34.45 12.95
N LEU A 175 19.49 34.18 13.41
CA LEU A 175 20.20 32.92 13.10
C LEU A 175 19.50 31.70 13.70
N VAL A 176 18.99 31.82 14.93
CA VAL A 176 18.24 30.75 15.60
C VAL A 176 16.92 30.46 14.88
N LEU A 177 16.19 31.49 14.44
CA LEU A 177 14.98 31.32 13.62
C LEU A 177 15.29 30.62 12.30
N LEU A 178 16.31 31.06 11.57
CA LEU A 178 16.68 30.46 10.28
C LEU A 178 17.09 29.00 10.42
N ALA A 179 17.91 28.67 11.43
CA ALA A 179 18.35 27.30 11.68
C ALA A 179 17.15 26.38 12.00
N LEU A 180 16.25 26.83 12.87
CA LEU A 180 15.10 26.02 13.30
C LEU A 180 14.04 25.89 12.20
N PHE A 181 13.79 26.94 11.42
CA PHE A 181 12.89 26.85 10.25
C PHE A 181 13.46 25.96 9.15
N GLY A 182 14.78 25.99 8.92
CA GLY A 182 15.45 25.12 7.94
C GLY A 182 15.28 23.63 8.27
N VAL A 183 15.57 23.24 9.52
CA VAL A 183 15.41 21.85 10.00
C VAL A 183 13.95 21.41 9.93
N ASN A 184 13.03 22.30 10.32
CA ASN A 184 11.60 22.04 10.28
C ASN A 184 11.06 21.81 8.85
N HIS A 185 11.58 22.54 7.87
CA HIS A 185 11.19 22.38 6.47
C HIS A 185 11.63 21.01 5.90
N GLU A 186 12.84 20.56 6.25
CA GLU A 186 13.34 19.25 5.82
C GLU A 186 12.50 18.09 6.38
N ILE A 187 12.14 18.15 7.67
CA ILE A 187 11.29 17.16 8.33
C ILE A 187 9.89 17.12 7.70
N TYR A 188 9.32 18.29 7.39
CA TYR A 188 8.01 18.36 6.75
C TYR A 188 8.01 17.70 5.36
N ASN A 189 9.03 17.94 4.54
CA ASN A 189 9.13 17.34 3.21
C ASN A 189 9.26 15.81 3.30
N LYS A 190 10.07 15.30 4.23
CA LYS A 190 10.22 13.86 4.48
C LYS A 190 8.92 13.19 4.91
N LEU A 191 8.12 13.83 5.77
CA LEU A 191 6.81 13.33 6.17
C LEU A 191 5.82 13.27 5.01
N LYS A 192 5.84 14.28 4.14
CA LYS A 192 4.98 14.35 2.95
C LYS A 192 5.29 13.27 1.93
N ASP A 193 6.55 12.88 1.79
CA ASP A 193 6.96 11.80 0.89
C ASP A 193 6.50 10.43 1.41
N ILE A 194 6.48 10.22 2.74
CA ILE A 194 5.96 9.01 3.36
C ILE A 194 4.43 8.89 3.17
N GLU A 195 3.67 9.98 3.22
CA GLU A 195 2.21 9.95 2.98
C GLU A 195 1.82 9.67 1.52
N ARG A 196 2.78 9.75 0.59
CA ARG A 196 2.55 9.51 -0.85
C ARG A 196 2.93 8.10 -1.30
N MET A 197 3.60 7.33 -0.45
CA MET A 197 3.94 5.92 -0.66
C MET A 197 2.81 5.05 -0.14
#